data_AF-A0A1E1F013-F1
#
_entry.id   AF-A0A1E1F013-F1
#
_cell.length_a   1.000
_cell.length_b   1.000
_cell.length_c   1.000
_cell.angle_alpha   90.00
_cell.angle_beta   90.00
_cell.angle_gamma   90.00
#
_symmetry.space_group_name_H-M   'P 1'
#
loop_
_entity.id
_entity.type
_entity.pdbx_description
1 polymer ?
#
loop_
_entity_poly.entity_id
_entity_poly.type
_entity_poly.pdbx_seq_one_letter_code
_entity_poly.pdbx_strand_id
1 'polypeptide(L)'
;MKRSAFGKAAVSSLMVAVTMVGCTGAAFRPSTAAVKQNSDAGRQALAAEKAIADRDGIRAIRAAEEAVRLKPDNADYRQLLGLAYVAGGRFVSAETALSDAMTLGNREARTIVNLVLVRIALGKNDAAQALLVDHADKVPASDYGLAMAMAGNAPEGVRILSEAIHDPSVTARTRQNLAYAYALAGRWKDARLVVGMDLDPAAANQRITQWASVAAPELAPMRVASLMGVSMAGDDAGQPVALALAPVAAPLAGAPVQMASIEEEAPAYASAPVIETADSAPVIAADATPVRIAADPTPVKPVRVAAQAHAPMKVTPPKAAVPVMQKAAFLRPVDNGASNWVVQLGAYDSAAIAREKWINMSRSNGMLAAFPVMTSQVTVNGASFHRLAVKGFASRADAVALCGSIRARKGQCFVREGTPNAAPLQWAAAKGRQFASR
;
A
#
# COMPACT_ATOMS: atom_id res chain seq x y z
N MET A 1 33.37 64.25 31.13
CA MET A 1 34.19 63.17 30.50
C MET A 1 33.24 62.12 29.93
N LYS A 2 33.56 61.48 28.80
CA LYS A 2 32.75 60.37 28.26
C LYS A 2 33.17 59.04 28.91
N ARG A 3 32.22 58.17 29.25
CA ARG A 3 32.44 56.72 29.41
C ARG A 3 31.28 55.96 28.77
N SER A 4 31.60 55.20 27.74
CA SER A 4 30.73 54.25 27.03
C SER A 4 31.11 52.81 27.44
N ALA A 5 30.30 51.85 26.98
CA ALA A 5 30.30 50.43 27.37
C ALA A 5 29.78 50.19 28.81
N PHE A 6 29.09 49.07 29.09
CA PHE A 6 28.86 47.88 28.26
C PHE A 6 27.39 47.70 27.87
N GLY A 7 27.17 47.07 26.71
CA GLY A 7 25.89 46.44 26.35
C GLY A 7 26.07 44.93 26.14
N LYS A 8 24.97 44.25 25.81
CA LYS A 8 24.84 42.78 25.61
C LYS A 8 24.74 41.94 26.90
N ALA A 9 23.52 41.77 27.38
CA ALA A 9 23.11 40.60 28.16
C ALA A 9 21.66 40.22 27.82
N ALA A 10 21.41 38.92 27.63
CA ALA A 10 20.10 38.27 27.65
C ALA A 10 18.89 38.96 26.95
N VAL A 11 18.95 39.13 25.61
CA VAL A 11 17.70 38.95 24.83
C VAL A 11 17.44 37.45 24.76
N SER A 12 16.58 36.94 25.64
CA SER A 12 16.18 35.53 25.65
C SER A 12 15.25 35.23 24.48
N SER A 13 15.84 35.04 23.30
CA SER A 13 15.17 34.53 22.10
C SER A 13 14.75 33.07 22.31
N LEU A 14 13.67 32.86 23.07
CA LEU A 14 13.03 31.56 23.26
C LEU A 14 12.29 31.16 21.98
N MET A 15 13.05 30.81 20.94
CA MET A 15 12.53 30.06 19.81
C MET A 15 12.11 28.68 20.32
N VAL A 16 10.84 28.56 20.69
CA VAL A 16 10.19 27.27 20.93
C VAL A 16 10.12 26.55 19.58
N ALA A 17 11.17 25.81 19.28
CA ALA A 17 11.29 25.04 18.05
C ALA A 17 10.14 24.02 17.99
N VAL A 18 9.21 24.23 17.05
CA VAL A 18 8.00 23.42 16.92
C VAL A 18 8.38 22.05 16.33
N THR A 19 8.74 21.12 17.22
CA THR A 19 9.06 19.71 16.89
C THR A 19 7.79 18.89 16.60
N MET A 20 6.94 19.38 15.69
CA MET A 20 5.81 18.64 15.10
C MET A 20 6.33 17.58 14.10
N VAL A 21 7.17 16.66 14.57
CA VAL A 21 7.66 15.50 13.81
C VAL A 21 7.13 14.24 14.48
N GLY A 22 5.93 13.82 14.08
CA GLY A 22 5.28 12.64 14.62
C GLY A 22 3.90 12.37 14.00
N CYS A 23 3.87 11.54 12.96
CA CYS A 23 2.68 10.95 12.31
C CYS A 23 1.87 11.76 11.27
N THR A 24 2.33 12.92 10.78
CA THR A 24 1.79 13.51 9.54
C THR A 24 2.48 12.94 8.29
N GLY A 25 1.76 12.80 7.18
CA GLY A 25 2.33 12.52 5.84
C GLY A 25 2.47 11.07 5.37
N ALA A 26 2.22 10.04 6.20
CA ALA A 26 2.41 8.64 5.78
C ALA A 26 1.43 8.15 4.68
N ALA A 27 0.21 8.68 4.65
CA ALA A 27 -0.78 8.39 3.60
C ALA A 27 -0.46 9.08 2.25
N PHE A 28 0.27 10.20 2.30
CA PHE A 28 0.46 11.15 1.19
C PHE A 28 1.76 10.96 0.41
N ARG A 29 2.58 9.96 0.78
CA ARG A 29 3.70 9.54 -0.07
C ARG A 29 3.14 8.80 -1.30
N PRO A 30 3.55 9.14 -2.53
CA PRO A 30 3.14 8.40 -3.72
C PRO A 30 3.58 6.93 -3.64
N SER A 31 2.80 6.03 -4.24
CA SER A 31 3.26 4.65 -4.50
C SER A 31 4.35 4.70 -5.56
N THR A 32 5.55 4.20 -5.26
CA THR A 32 6.61 3.99 -6.26
C THR A 32 6.32 2.76 -7.14
N ALA A 33 5.11 2.70 -7.69
CA ALA A 33 4.53 1.61 -8.47
C ALA A 33 5.09 1.57 -9.91
N ALA A 34 6.41 1.40 -10.02
CA ALA A 34 7.11 0.99 -11.24
C ALA A 34 6.77 1.79 -12.52
N VAL A 35 6.60 3.10 -12.40
CA VAL A 35 6.48 4.02 -13.55
C VAL A 35 7.63 3.77 -14.53
N LYS A 36 7.31 3.34 -15.76
CA LYS A 36 8.32 3.04 -16.79
C LYS A 36 9.01 4.33 -17.24
N GLN A 37 10.19 4.58 -16.67
CA GLN A 37 10.95 5.83 -16.82
C GLN A 37 11.41 6.13 -18.26
N ASN A 38 11.35 5.14 -19.16
CA ASN A 38 11.65 5.29 -20.58
C ASN A 38 10.57 6.08 -21.36
N SER A 39 9.52 6.58 -20.71
CA SER A 39 8.44 7.37 -21.31
C SER A 39 8.42 8.80 -20.79
N ASP A 40 8.05 9.76 -21.64
CA ASP A 40 8.01 11.19 -21.30
C ASP A 40 7.02 11.47 -20.16
N ALA A 41 5.84 10.88 -20.23
CA ALA A 41 4.85 10.91 -19.15
C ALA A 41 5.42 10.32 -17.84
N GLY A 42 6.23 9.26 -17.91
CA GLY A 42 6.86 8.65 -16.75
C GLY A 42 7.97 9.50 -16.12
N ARG A 43 8.70 10.29 -16.91
CA ARG A 43 9.65 11.30 -16.38
C ARG A 43 8.92 12.44 -15.67
N GLN A 44 7.78 12.86 -16.20
CA GLN A 44 6.94 13.91 -15.61
C GLN A 44 6.25 13.43 -14.33
N ALA A 45 5.75 12.19 -14.29
CA ALA A 45 5.26 11.56 -13.06
C ALA A 45 6.35 11.52 -11.97
N LEU A 46 7.57 11.06 -12.29
CA LEU A 46 8.68 11.07 -11.33
C LEU A 46 9.04 12.49 -10.84
N ALA A 47 8.96 13.50 -11.71
CA ALA A 47 9.17 14.90 -11.34
C ALA A 47 8.07 15.41 -10.38
N ALA A 48 6.81 15.00 -10.58
CA ALA A 48 5.70 15.29 -9.68
C ALA A 48 5.85 14.58 -8.33
N GLU A 49 6.19 13.28 -8.31
CA GLU A 49 6.49 12.53 -7.07
C GLU A 49 7.57 13.23 -6.24
N LYS A 50 8.66 13.67 -6.90
CA LYS A 50 9.72 14.42 -6.24
C LYS A 50 9.22 15.77 -5.73
N ALA A 51 8.47 16.53 -6.52
CA ALA A 51 7.97 17.84 -6.09
C ALA A 51 6.98 17.73 -4.91
N ILE A 52 6.15 16.68 -4.85
CA ILE A 52 5.32 16.36 -3.68
C ILE A 52 6.20 16.09 -2.44
N ALA A 53 7.29 15.32 -2.60
CA ALA A 53 8.24 15.07 -1.52
C ALA A 53 9.02 16.33 -1.07
N ASP A 54 9.38 17.21 -2.01
CA ASP A 54 9.97 18.54 -1.80
C ASP A 54 8.95 19.53 -1.15
N ARG A 55 7.66 19.18 -1.06
CA ARG A 55 6.51 20.05 -0.71
C ARG A 55 6.29 21.25 -1.65
N ASP A 56 6.71 21.11 -2.91
CA ASP A 56 6.54 22.12 -3.94
C ASP A 56 5.28 21.83 -4.78
N GLY A 57 4.13 22.28 -4.27
CA GLY A 57 2.84 22.09 -4.94
C GLY A 57 2.79 22.65 -6.36
N ILE A 58 3.50 23.74 -6.65
CA ILE A 58 3.52 24.38 -7.97
C ILE A 58 4.28 23.54 -9.00
N ARG A 59 5.45 23.00 -8.65
CA ARG A 59 6.16 22.03 -9.49
C ARG A 59 5.41 20.71 -9.59
N ALA A 60 4.78 20.25 -8.50
CA ALA A 60 4.03 19.00 -8.46
C ALA A 60 2.85 19.01 -9.43
N ILE A 61 2.01 20.06 -9.35
CA ILE A 61 0.84 20.23 -10.23
C ILE A 61 1.29 20.25 -11.69
N ARG A 62 2.22 21.14 -12.06
CA ARG A 62 2.69 21.28 -13.45
C ARG A 62 3.21 19.96 -14.04
N ALA A 63 3.97 19.18 -13.27
CA ALA A 63 4.52 17.92 -13.73
C ALA A 63 3.47 16.80 -13.81
N ALA A 64 2.51 16.75 -12.88
CA ALA A 64 1.43 15.75 -12.91
C ALA A 64 0.38 16.06 -14.00
N GLU A 65 0.07 17.34 -14.22
CA GLU A 65 -0.81 17.80 -15.31
C GLU A 65 -0.22 17.40 -16.68
N GLU A 66 1.09 17.58 -16.87
CA GLU A 66 1.79 17.14 -18.08
C GLU A 66 1.83 15.60 -18.21
N ALA A 67 2.01 14.86 -17.12
CA ALA A 67 1.96 13.39 -17.15
C ALA A 67 0.58 12.86 -17.58
N VAL A 68 -0.51 13.48 -17.09
CA VAL A 68 -1.88 13.17 -17.53
C VAL A 68 -2.15 13.66 -18.95
N ARG A 69 -1.65 14.83 -19.37
CA ARG A 69 -1.77 15.29 -20.76
C ARG A 69 -1.13 14.32 -21.76
N LEU A 70 -0.01 13.70 -21.39
CA LEU A 70 0.70 12.71 -22.20
C LEU A 70 0.07 11.30 -22.14
N LYS A 71 -0.69 10.98 -21.07
CA LYS A 71 -1.46 9.73 -20.90
C LYS A 71 -2.77 9.95 -20.13
N PRO A 72 -3.85 10.44 -20.80
CA PRO A 72 -5.10 10.83 -20.13
C PRO A 72 -5.90 9.66 -19.54
N ASP A 73 -5.61 8.45 -20.00
CA ASP A 73 -6.20 7.15 -19.66
C ASP A 73 -5.48 6.42 -18.52
N ASN A 74 -4.35 6.96 -18.02
CA ASN A 74 -3.58 6.32 -16.96
C ASN A 74 -4.12 6.66 -15.56
N ALA A 75 -4.73 5.66 -14.91
CA ALA A 75 -5.32 5.80 -13.58
C ALA A 75 -4.32 6.27 -12.52
N ASP A 76 -3.07 5.80 -12.58
CA ASP A 76 -2.04 6.10 -11.57
C ASP A 76 -1.47 7.51 -11.73
N TYR A 77 -1.39 8.03 -12.96
CA TYR A 77 -1.07 9.44 -13.20
C TYR A 77 -2.21 10.37 -12.76
N ARG A 78 -3.48 9.96 -12.90
CA ARG A 78 -4.61 10.70 -12.30
C ARG A 78 -4.60 10.64 -10.76
N GLN A 79 -4.26 9.49 -10.18
CA GLN A 79 -4.02 9.35 -8.73
C GLN A 79 -2.91 10.32 -8.27
N LEU A 80 -1.82 10.39 -9.01
CA LEU A 80 -0.68 11.27 -8.73
C LEU A 80 -1.03 12.76 -8.92
N LEU A 81 -1.83 13.10 -9.93
CA LEU A 81 -2.38 14.45 -10.11
C LEU A 81 -3.28 14.86 -8.95
N GLY A 82 -4.10 13.95 -8.42
CA GLY A 82 -4.84 14.15 -7.18
C GLY A 82 -3.94 14.49 -5.99
N LEU A 83 -2.84 13.76 -5.79
CA LEU A 83 -1.84 14.08 -4.76
C LEU A 83 -1.13 15.41 -5.00
N ALA A 84 -0.83 15.76 -6.26
CA ALA A 84 -0.20 17.02 -6.63
C ALA A 84 -1.13 18.22 -6.32
N TYR A 85 -2.42 18.10 -6.64
CA TYR A 85 -3.42 19.11 -6.27
C TYR A 85 -3.57 19.23 -4.75
N VAL A 86 -3.59 18.14 -3.98
CA VAL A 86 -3.52 18.19 -2.50
C VAL A 86 -2.27 18.93 -2.03
N ALA A 87 -1.10 18.63 -2.60
CA ALA A 87 0.16 19.29 -2.25
C ALA A 87 0.17 20.80 -2.56
N GLY A 88 -0.62 21.25 -3.52
CA GLY A 88 -0.88 22.66 -3.83
C GLY A 88 -2.13 23.26 -3.15
N GLY A 89 -2.80 22.55 -2.25
CA GLY A 89 -3.99 23.04 -1.55
C GLY A 89 -5.29 23.06 -2.35
N ARG A 90 -5.28 22.52 -3.58
CA ARG A 90 -6.37 22.57 -4.56
C ARG A 90 -7.33 21.38 -4.40
N PHE A 91 -8.21 21.46 -3.40
CA PHE A 91 -9.07 20.32 -3.03
C PHE A 91 -10.19 19.99 -4.02
N VAL A 92 -10.75 20.97 -4.73
CA VAL A 92 -11.76 20.72 -5.77
C VAL A 92 -11.11 19.99 -6.94
N SER A 93 -9.93 20.43 -7.37
CA SER A 93 -9.15 19.76 -8.42
C SER A 93 -8.70 18.36 -8.01
N ALA A 94 -8.31 18.17 -6.74
CA ALA A 94 -7.94 16.88 -6.20
C ALA A 94 -9.10 15.88 -6.18
N GLU A 95 -10.33 16.34 -5.87
CA GLU A 95 -11.51 15.47 -5.85
C GLU A 95 -11.79 14.90 -7.25
N THR A 96 -11.75 15.74 -8.29
CA THR A 96 -11.91 15.31 -9.69
C THR A 96 -10.83 14.32 -10.08
N ALA A 97 -9.55 14.65 -9.90
CA ALA A 97 -8.45 13.80 -10.36
C ALA A 97 -8.40 12.43 -9.64
N LEU A 98 -8.72 12.38 -8.33
CA LEU A 98 -8.82 11.11 -7.59
C LEU A 98 -10.09 10.32 -7.97
N SER A 99 -11.21 11.00 -8.25
CA SER A 99 -12.43 10.34 -8.74
C SER A 99 -12.21 9.74 -10.12
N ASP A 100 -11.56 10.46 -11.05
CA ASP A 100 -11.19 9.95 -12.37
C ASP A 100 -10.24 8.74 -12.30
N ALA A 101 -9.27 8.75 -11.38
CA ALA A 101 -8.40 7.61 -11.13
C ALA A 101 -9.21 6.37 -10.74
N MET A 102 -10.28 6.55 -9.96
CA MET A 102 -11.21 5.48 -9.61
C MET A 102 -12.16 5.12 -10.77
N THR A 103 -12.56 6.06 -11.63
CA THR A 103 -13.28 5.74 -12.88
C THR A 103 -12.43 4.87 -13.81
N LEU A 104 -11.14 5.17 -13.92
CA LEU A 104 -10.14 4.39 -14.67
C LEU A 104 -9.69 3.08 -13.96
N GLY A 105 -10.35 2.70 -12.86
CA GLY A 105 -10.17 1.40 -12.21
C GLY A 105 -9.11 1.32 -11.11
N ASN A 106 -8.44 2.41 -10.71
CA ASN A 106 -7.61 2.38 -9.51
C ASN A 106 -8.49 2.11 -8.28
N ARG A 107 -8.12 1.11 -7.48
CA ARG A 107 -8.84 0.65 -6.27
C ARG A 107 -7.89 0.53 -5.07
N GLU A 108 -6.76 1.24 -5.09
CA GLU A 108 -5.85 1.25 -3.93
C GLU A 108 -6.52 1.90 -2.72
N ALA A 109 -6.34 1.30 -1.54
CA ALA A 109 -6.80 1.87 -0.27
C ALA A 109 -6.27 3.30 -0.05
N ARG A 110 -5.07 3.63 -0.56
CA ARG A 110 -4.53 5.00 -0.54
C ARG A 110 -5.39 5.97 -1.34
N THR A 111 -5.77 5.62 -2.58
CA THR A 111 -6.60 6.46 -3.45
C THR A 111 -7.95 6.75 -2.81
N ILE A 112 -8.58 5.71 -2.25
CA ILE A 112 -9.85 5.78 -1.54
C ILE A 112 -9.73 6.70 -0.31
N VAL A 113 -8.78 6.43 0.60
CA VAL A 113 -8.57 7.25 1.81
C VAL A 113 -8.21 8.70 1.48
N ASN A 114 -7.44 8.95 0.42
CA ASN A 114 -7.12 10.32 0.00
C ASN A 114 -8.34 11.05 -0.58
N LEU A 115 -9.19 10.39 -1.39
CA LEU A 115 -10.43 11.00 -1.88
C LEU A 115 -11.43 11.28 -0.75
N VAL A 116 -11.51 10.38 0.23
CA VAL A 116 -12.28 10.56 1.47
C VAL A 116 -11.77 11.79 2.24
N LEU A 117 -10.46 11.92 2.46
CA LEU A 117 -9.87 13.07 3.16
C LEU A 117 -10.05 14.38 2.38
N VAL A 118 -9.96 14.36 1.05
CA VAL A 118 -10.29 15.50 0.19
C VAL A 118 -11.78 15.89 0.32
N ARG A 119 -12.70 14.93 0.32
CA ARG A 119 -14.13 15.20 0.53
C ARG A 119 -14.42 15.83 1.89
N ILE A 120 -13.76 15.36 2.96
CA ILE A 120 -13.85 15.98 4.29
C ILE A 120 -13.26 17.40 4.28
N ALA A 121 -12.16 17.64 3.54
CA ALA A 121 -11.60 18.98 3.36
C ALA A 121 -12.57 19.94 2.63
N LEU A 122 -13.40 19.41 1.73
CA LEU A 122 -14.49 20.12 1.05
C LEU A 122 -15.81 20.16 1.84
N GLY A 123 -15.84 19.66 3.08
CA GLY A 123 -17.05 19.57 3.92
C GLY A 123 -18.08 18.51 3.47
N LYS A 124 -17.77 17.71 2.44
CA LYS A 124 -18.63 16.68 1.83
C LYS A 124 -18.65 15.38 2.66
N ASN A 125 -18.95 15.50 3.96
CA ASN A 125 -18.82 14.42 4.94
C ASN A 125 -19.64 13.17 4.58
N ASP A 126 -20.88 13.32 4.12
CA ASP A 126 -21.74 12.18 3.78
C ASP A 126 -21.18 11.40 2.57
N ALA A 127 -20.70 12.12 1.54
CA ALA A 127 -20.03 11.53 0.38
C ALA A 127 -18.64 10.95 0.70
N ALA A 128 -18.05 11.32 1.84
CA ALA A 128 -16.83 10.70 2.37
C ALA A 128 -17.16 9.41 3.15
N GLN A 129 -18.23 9.39 3.94
CA GLN A 129 -18.70 8.18 4.65
C GLN A 129 -19.22 7.10 3.67
N ALA A 130 -20.03 7.46 2.68
CA ALA A 130 -20.51 6.52 1.67
C ALA A 130 -19.35 5.83 0.92
N LEU A 131 -18.35 6.62 0.49
CA LEU A 131 -17.15 6.12 -0.19
C LEU A 131 -16.29 5.18 0.68
N LEU A 132 -16.32 5.35 2.01
CA LEU A 132 -15.70 4.38 2.93
C LEU A 132 -16.51 3.08 2.98
N VAL A 133 -17.83 3.17 3.18
CA VAL A 133 -18.73 2.01 3.27
C VAL A 133 -18.67 1.15 2.01
N ASP A 134 -18.75 1.76 0.82
CA ASP A 134 -18.66 1.09 -0.49
C ASP A 134 -17.34 0.33 -0.71
N HIS A 135 -16.30 0.65 0.07
CA HIS A 135 -14.95 0.10 -0.06
C HIS A 135 -14.38 -0.42 1.28
N ALA A 136 -15.25 -0.79 2.22
CA ALA A 136 -14.87 -1.30 3.54
C ALA A 136 -14.03 -2.59 3.47
N ASP A 137 -14.08 -3.32 2.36
CA ASP A 137 -13.26 -4.53 2.12
C ASP A 137 -11.84 -4.22 1.58
N LYS A 138 -11.58 -2.98 1.13
CA LYS A 138 -10.28 -2.53 0.61
C LYS A 138 -9.48 -1.74 1.65
N VAL A 139 -10.15 -0.93 2.46
CA VAL A 139 -9.49 -0.01 3.41
C VAL A 139 -9.15 -0.76 4.70
N PRO A 140 -7.88 -0.75 5.18
CA PRO A 140 -7.52 -1.37 6.46
C PRO A 140 -8.33 -0.78 7.62
N ALA A 141 -8.81 -1.62 8.55
CA ALA A 141 -9.68 -1.19 9.65
C ALA A 141 -9.12 -0.01 10.48
N SER A 142 -7.79 0.03 10.70
CA SER A 142 -7.10 1.11 11.41
C SER A 142 -7.14 2.46 10.67
N ASP A 143 -7.30 2.45 9.35
CA ASP A 143 -7.41 3.66 8.51
C ASP A 143 -8.90 3.98 8.24
N TYR A 144 -9.75 2.97 8.02
CA TYR A 144 -11.21 3.11 7.87
C TYR A 144 -11.83 3.78 9.10
N GLY A 145 -11.55 3.28 10.31
CA GLY A 145 -12.12 3.83 11.54
C GLY A 145 -11.64 5.25 11.86
N LEU A 146 -10.40 5.57 11.48
CA LEU A 146 -9.88 6.94 11.57
C LEU A 146 -10.62 7.86 10.59
N ALA A 147 -10.79 7.42 9.34
CA ALA A 147 -11.44 8.20 8.30
C ALA A 147 -12.94 8.42 8.59
N MET A 148 -13.66 7.41 9.10
CA MET A 148 -15.05 7.55 9.57
C MET A 148 -15.16 8.59 10.69
N ALA A 149 -14.25 8.56 11.67
CA ALA A 149 -14.25 9.55 12.74
C ALA A 149 -13.96 10.97 12.23
N MET A 150 -13.03 11.11 11.28
CA MET A 150 -12.72 12.40 10.66
C MET A 150 -13.87 12.95 9.81
N ALA A 151 -14.66 12.07 9.17
CA ALA A 151 -15.88 12.39 8.41
C ALA A 151 -17.13 12.68 9.28
N GLY A 152 -16.95 12.87 10.59
CA GLY A 152 -18.01 13.20 11.55
C GLY A 152 -18.62 11.99 12.27
N ASN A 153 -18.44 10.77 11.78
CA ASN A 153 -18.95 9.56 12.41
C ASN A 153 -17.95 8.97 13.42
N ALA A 154 -17.63 9.77 14.43
CA ALA A 154 -16.73 9.39 15.52
C ALA A 154 -17.19 8.15 16.32
N PRO A 155 -18.50 7.89 16.55
CA PRO A 155 -18.95 6.65 17.19
C PRO A 155 -18.59 5.38 16.42
N GLU A 156 -18.81 5.35 15.09
CA GLU A 156 -18.45 4.20 14.26
C GLU A 156 -16.93 4.05 14.12
N GLY A 157 -16.21 5.18 13.99
CA GLY A 157 -14.75 5.19 13.99
C GLY A 157 -14.16 4.59 15.27
N VAL A 158 -14.70 4.99 16.44
CA VAL A 158 -14.38 4.39 17.75
C VAL A 158 -14.70 2.91 17.78
N ARG A 159 -15.85 2.46 17.25
CA ARG A 159 -16.25 1.04 17.25
C ARG A 159 -15.25 0.19 16.48
N ILE A 160 -14.93 0.58 15.24
CA ILE A 160 -13.97 -0.14 14.39
C ILE A 160 -12.56 -0.13 15.00
N LEU A 161 -12.10 1.02 15.51
CA LEU A 161 -10.76 1.13 16.12
C LEU A 161 -10.65 0.39 17.46
N SER A 162 -11.74 0.25 18.22
CA SER A 162 -11.78 -0.55 19.44
C SER A 162 -11.68 -2.05 19.15
N GLU A 163 -12.23 -2.54 18.04
CA GLU A 163 -12.00 -3.91 17.59
C GLU A 163 -10.55 -4.07 17.11
N ALA A 164 -10.06 -3.15 16.28
CA ALA A 164 -8.74 -3.22 15.66
C ALA A 164 -7.55 -3.19 16.64
N ILE A 165 -7.72 -2.75 17.89
CA ILE A 165 -6.66 -2.84 18.91
C ILE A 165 -6.51 -4.23 19.56
N HIS A 166 -7.46 -5.15 19.36
CA HIS A 166 -7.36 -6.53 19.85
C HIS A 166 -6.55 -7.45 18.92
N ASP A 167 -6.23 -7.01 17.70
CA ASP A 167 -5.39 -7.76 16.77
C ASP A 167 -3.92 -7.84 17.29
N PRO A 168 -3.28 -9.02 17.34
CA PRO A 168 -1.90 -9.16 17.83
C PRO A 168 -0.83 -8.38 17.05
N SER A 169 -1.15 -7.82 15.88
CA SER A 169 -0.28 -6.95 15.09
C SER A 169 -0.46 -5.46 15.37
N VAL A 170 -1.35 -5.09 16.30
CA VAL A 170 -1.65 -3.71 16.75
C VAL A 170 -0.39 -2.88 16.96
N THR A 171 -0.44 -1.63 16.50
CA THR A 171 0.66 -0.67 16.61
C THR A 171 0.28 0.49 17.51
N ALA A 172 1.30 1.22 18.01
CA ALA A 172 1.07 2.52 18.66
C ALA A 172 0.25 3.45 17.77
N ARG A 173 0.42 3.45 16.44
CA ARG A 173 -0.44 4.22 15.52
C ARG A 173 -1.92 3.86 15.69
N THR A 174 -2.26 2.57 15.73
CA THR A 174 -3.66 2.13 15.87
C THR A 174 -4.27 2.58 17.21
N ARG A 175 -3.49 2.56 18.31
CA ARG A 175 -3.90 3.17 19.59
C ARG A 175 -4.07 4.68 19.50
N GLN A 176 -3.14 5.40 18.90
CA GLN A 176 -3.24 6.86 18.73
C GLN A 176 -4.43 7.24 17.81
N ASN A 177 -4.74 6.44 16.78
CA ASN A 177 -5.94 6.58 15.95
C ASN A 177 -7.21 6.41 16.80
N LEU A 178 -7.30 5.37 17.64
CA LEU A 178 -8.42 5.15 18.56
C LEU A 178 -8.57 6.32 19.55
N ALA A 179 -7.46 6.78 20.12
CA ALA A 179 -7.44 7.90 21.06
C ALA A 179 -7.91 9.21 20.40
N TYR A 180 -7.58 9.42 19.13
CA TYR A 180 -8.05 10.57 18.35
C TYR A 180 -9.54 10.44 17.97
N ALA A 181 -10.01 9.23 17.62
CA ALA A 181 -11.43 8.97 17.42
C ALA A 181 -12.24 9.22 18.71
N TYR A 182 -11.71 8.85 19.89
CA TYR A 182 -12.29 9.24 21.17
C TYR A 182 -12.31 10.76 21.38
N ALA A 183 -11.27 11.48 21.00
CA ALA A 183 -11.23 12.95 21.09
C ALA A 183 -12.30 13.60 20.18
N LEU A 184 -12.44 13.14 18.93
CA LEU A 184 -13.48 13.58 18.00
C LEU A 184 -14.90 13.19 18.47
N ALA A 185 -15.04 12.11 19.23
CA ALA A 185 -16.30 11.73 19.91
C ALA A 185 -16.56 12.48 21.22
N GLY A 186 -15.73 13.47 21.61
CA GLY A 186 -15.83 14.18 22.89
C GLY A 186 -15.51 13.33 24.13
N ARG A 187 -15.00 12.10 23.93
CA ARG A 187 -14.66 11.13 24.99
C ARG A 187 -13.25 11.40 25.56
N TRP A 188 -13.03 12.62 26.04
CA TRP A 188 -11.73 13.14 26.49
C TRP A 188 -11.01 12.31 27.55
N LYS A 189 -11.75 11.60 28.41
CA LYS A 189 -11.18 10.70 29.43
C LYS A 189 -10.54 9.47 28.78
N ASP A 190 -11.27 8.82 27.88
CA ASP A 190 -10.84 7.62 27.16
C ASP A 190 -9.71 7.94 26.17
N ALA A 191 -9.82 9.10 25.49
CA ALA A 191 -8.75 9.63 24.66
C ALA A 191 -7.43 9.76 25.45
N ARG A 192 -7.45 10.44 26.62
CA ARG A 192 -6.24 10.58 27.45
C ARG A 192 -5.70 9.23 27.92
N LEU A 193 -6.58 8.30 28.31
CA LEU A 193 -6.21 6.97 28.78
C LEU A 193 -5.49 6.16 27.69
N VAL A 194 -5.96 6.21 26.44
CA VAL A 194 -5.30 5.50 25.32
C VAL A 194 -4.03 6.23 24.84
N VAL A 195 -3.99 7.57 24.80
CA VAL A 195 -2.74 8.30 24.49
C VAL A 195 -1.64 7.95 25.50
N GLY A 196 -1.97 7.89 26.78
CA GLY A 196 -1.05 7.58 27.88
C GLY A 196 -0.49 6.15 27.90
N MET A 197 -0.90 5.28 26.97
CA MET A 197 -0.28 3.96 26.77
C MET A 197 1.05 4.05 26.01
N ASP A 198 1.25 5.09 25.19
CA ASP A 198 2.42 5.25 24.31
C ASP A 198 3.26 6.51 24.62
N LEU A 199 2.71 7.48 25.37
CA LEU A 199 3.35 8.77 25.70
C LEU A 199 3.42 9.00 27.22
N ASP A 200 4.37 9.80 27.66
CA ASP A 200 4.43 10.29 29.04
C ASP A 200 3.23 11.21 29.38
N PRO A 201 2.90 11.43 30.67
CA PRO A 201 1.73 12.22 31.05
C PRO A 201 1.73 13.68 30.59
N ALA A 202 2.89 14.31 30.37
CA ALA A 202 2.96 15.69 29.90
C ALA A 202 2.72 15.76 28.38
N ALA A 203 3.40 14.92 27.60
CA ALA A 203 3.16 14.80 26.16
C ALA A 203 1.73 14.32 25.85
N ALA A 204 1.17 13.42 26.66
CA ALA A 204 -0.21 12.97 26.53
C ALA A 204 -1.22 14.11 26.76
N ASN A 205 -1.03 14.93 27.81
CA ASN A 205 -1.88 16.10 28.03
C ASN A 205 -1.72 17.15 26.92
N GLN A 206 -0.49 17.42 26.46
CA GLN A 206 -0.24 18.34 25.34
C GLN A 206 -0.95 17.85 24.05
N ARG A 207 -0.91 16.55 23.77
CA ARG A 207 -1.61 15.93 22.63
C ARG A 207 -3.13 16.12 22.72
N ILE A 208 -3.71 15.88 23.89
CA ILE A 208 -5.16 16.07 24.11
C ILE A 208 -5.56 17.54 23.92
N THR A 209 -4.77 18.50 24.41
CA THR A 209 -5.03 19.94 24.19
C THR A 209 -4.93 20.31 22.70
N GLN A 210 -3.93 19.81 21.97
CA GLN A 210 -3.80 20.02 20.52
C GLN A 210 -4.99 19.47 19.72
N TRP A 211 -5.53 18.33 20.14
CA TRP A 211 -6.73 17.76 19.52
C TRP A 211 -7.99 18.54 19.89
N ALA A 212 -8.14 18.95 21.15
CA ALA A 212 -9.28 19.76 21.60
C ALA A 212 -9.43 21.07 20.83
N SER A 213 -8.32 21.76 20.52
CA SER A 213 -8.34 23.00 19.73
C SER A 213 -8.76 22.84 18.25
N VAL A 214 -8.93 21.62 17.74
CA VAL A 214 -9.36 21.35 16.35
C VAL A 214 -10.46 20.27 16.22
N ALA A 215 -11.02 19.80 17.33
CA ALA A 215 -11.95 18.66 17.32
C ALA A 215 -13.36 19.01 16.85
N ALA A 216 -13.75 20.29 16.92
CA ALA A 216 -15.09 20.73 16.56
C ALA A 216 -15.44 20.42 15.09
N PRO A 217 -16.70 20.07 14.74
CA PRO A 217 -17.06 19.61 13.41
C PRO A 217 -16.74 20.61 12.29
N GLU A 218 -16.99 21.89 12.52
CA GLU A 218 -16.73 23.00 11.58
C GLU A 218 -15.25 23.20 11.27
N LEU A 219 -14.35 22.75 12.15
CA LEU A 219 -12.91 22.77 11.95
C LEU A 219 -12.40 21.58 11.11
N ALA A 220 -13.29 20.72 10.58
CA ALA A 220 -12.91 19.59 9.72
C ALA A 220 -11.99 19.98 8.56
N PRO A 221 -12.27 21.01 7.73
CA PRO A 221 -11.38 21.39 6.63
C PRO A 221 -9.96 21.74 7.09
N MET A 222 -9.85 22.57 8.13
CA MET A 222 -8.57 22.97 8.72
C MET A 222 -7.82 21.78 9.34
N ARG A 223 -8.56 20.86 9.98
CA ARG A 223 -8.04 19.63 10.60
C ARG A 223 -7.44 18.68 9.56
N VAL A 224 -8.11 18.46 8.42
CA VAL A 224 -7.53 17.63 7.34
C VAL A 224 -6.35 18.33 6.68
N ALA A 225 -6.47 19.62 6.32
CA ALA A 225 -5.37 20.39 5.71
C ALA A 225 -4.10 20.37 6.58
N SER A 226 -4.27 20.51 7.91
CA SER A 226 -3.18 20.40 8.90
C SER A 226 -2.57 19.00 8.98
N LEU A 227 -3.38 17.93 8.89
CA LEU A 227 -2.89 16.54 8.85
C LEU A 227 -2.06 16.26 7.58
N MET A 228 -2.46 16.87 6.46
CA MET A 228 -1.77 16.81 5.17
C MET A 228 -0.52 17.70 5.12
N GLY A 229 -0.45 18.73 5.99
CA GLY A 229 0.66 19.67 6.06
C GLY A 229 0.64 20.73 4.96
N VAL A 230 -0.57 21.12 4.51
CA VAL A 230 -0.82 22.05 3.40
C VAL A 230 -1.83 23.13 3.83
N SER A 231 -1.81 24.28 3.16
CA SER A 231 -2.86 25.30 3.26
C SER A 231 -3.94 25.05 2.20
N MET A 232 -5.18 25.48 2.43
CA MET A 232 -6.23 25.44 1.40
C MET A 232 -6.03 26.59 0.41
N ALA A 233 -6.10 26.32 -0.88
CA ALA A 233 -6.09 27.33 -1.94
C ALA A 233 -7.51 27.92 -2.08
N GLY A 234 -7.65 29.24 -1.90
CA GLY A 234 -8.95 29.93 -1.97
C GLY A 234 -9.45 30.19 -3.40
N ASP A 235 -8.60 29.94 -4.39
CA ASP A 235 -8.74 30.20 -5.81
C ASP A 235 -8.88 28.92 -6.66
N ASP A 236 -9.16 27.77 -6.05
CA ASP A 236 -9.25 26.49 -6.76
C ASP A 236 -10.53 26.34 -7.59
N ALA A 237 -10.50 26.89 -8.80
CA ALA A 237 -11.55 26.79 -9.82
C ALA A 237 -11.74 25.37 -10.42
N GLY A 238 -11.10 24.33 -9.86
CA GLY A 238 -11.16 22.96 -10.37
C GLY A 238 -10.15 22.63 -11.47
N GLN A 239 -10.17 21.37 -11.93
CA GLN A 239 -9.21 20.84 -12.90
C GLN A 239 -9.31 21.59 -14.24
N PRO A 240 -8.19 21.91 -14.92
CA PRO A 240 -8.22 22.48 -16.27
C PRO A 240 -9.01 21.59 -17.24
N VAL A 241 -9.92 22.19 -18.02
CA VAL A 241 -10.83 21.49 -18.95
C VAL A 241 -10.09 20.57 -19.93
N ALA A 242 -8.87 20.94 -20.35
CA ALA A 242 -8.02 20.13 -21.23
C ALA A 242 -7.50 18.81 -20.61
N LEU A 243 -7.70 18.60 -19.31
CA LEU A 243 -7.33 17.37 -18.58
C LEU A 243 -8.55 16.55 -18.13
N ALA A 244 -9.76 17.09 -18.25
CA ALA A 244 -10.99 16.39 -17.86
C ALA A 244 -11.04 15.00 -18.50
N LEU A 245 -11.44 13.98 -17.72
CA LEU A 245 -11.64 12.66 -18.29
C LEU A 245 -12.83 12.72 -19.26
N ALA A 246 -12.55 12.59 -20.56
CA ALA A 246 -13.58 12.59 -21.58
C ALA A 246 -14.61 11.50 -21.26
N PRO A 247 -15.93 11.80 -21.33
CA PRO A 247 -16.95 10.79 -21.10
C PRO A 247 -16.75 9.66 -22.11
N VAL A 248 -16.77 8.41 -21.63
CA VAL A 248 -16.80 7.24 -22.51
C VAL A 248 -17.99 7.42 -23.43
N ALA A 249 -17.72 7.52 -24.73
CA ALA A 249 -18.73 7.93 -25.69
C ALA A 249 -19.90 6.95 -25.68
N ALA A 250 -21.06 7.40 -25.20
CA ALA A 250 -22.32 6.88 -25.69
C ALA A 250 -22.29 6.98 -27.23
N PRO A 251 -22.76 5.96 -27.97
CA PRO A 251 -22.68 5.97 -29.43
C PRO A 251 -23.32 7.25 -29.99
N LEU A 252 -22.66 7.88 -30.96
CA LEU A 252 -22.98 9.21 -31.49
C LEU A 252 -24.30 9.23 -32.28
N ALA A 253 -25.42 9.09 -31.57
CA ALA A 253 -26.75 9.41 -32.06
C ALA A 253 -26.90 10.93 -32.16
N GLY A 254 -26.51 11.50 -33.30
CA GLY A 254 -26.60 12.94 -33.56
C GLY A 254 -25.37 13.57 -34.19
N ALA A 255 -24.88 13.02 -35.30
CA ALA A 255 -24.28 13.92 -36.30
C ALA A 255 -25.41 14.84 -36.82
N PRO A 256 -25.22 16.17 -36.88
CA PRO A 256 -26.26 17.07 -37.36
C PRO A 256 -26.46 16.87 -38.86
N VAL A 257 -27.50 16.13 -39.23
CA VAL A 257 -27.93 16.05 -40.63
C VAL A 257 -28.40 17.44 -41.05
N GLN A 258 -27.73 18.01 -42.07
CA GLN A 258 -28.11 19.28 -42.65
C GLN A 258 -29.53 19.13 -43.24
N MET A 259 -30.55 19.69 -42.59
CA MET A 259 -31.92 19.61 -43.09
C MET A 259 -32.06 20.47 -44.34
N ALA A 260 -31.93 19.83 -45.51
CA ALA A 260 -32.45 20.39 -46.75
C ALA A 260 -33.98 20.48 -46.60
N SER A 261 -34.52 21.69 -46.72
CA SER A 261 -35.96 21.93 -46.65
C SER A 261 -36.65 21.31 -47.86
N ILE A 262 -37.29 20.17 -47.66
CA ILE A 262 -38.32 19.66 -48.58
C ILE A 262 -39.63 20.30 -48.12
N GLU A 263 -40.28 20.99 -49.05
CA GLU A 263 -41.59 21.61 -48.88
C GLU A 263 -42.64 20.54 -49.21
N GLU A 264 -43.37 20.05 -48.20
CA GLU A 264 -44.34 18.96 -48.37
C GLU A 264 -45.76 19.42 -48.07
N GLU A 265 -46.62 19.26 -49.07
CA GLU A 265 -48.00 19.71 -49.13
C GLU A 265 -48.94 18.70 -48.46
N ALA A 266 -49.78 19.15 -47.53
CA ALA A 266 -50.61 18.25 -46.74
C ALA A 266 -51.90 17.82 -47.46
N PRO A 267 -52.22 16.52 -47.43
CA PRO A 267 -53.59 16.08 -47.20
C PRO A 267 -53.72 15.19 -45.96
N ALA A 268 -54.94 15.02 -45.46
CA ALA A 268 -55.24 14.43 -44.15
C ALA A 268 -56.13 13.17 -44.23
N TYR A 269 -56.20 12.46 -43.09
CA TYR A 269 -57.09 11.32 -42.78
C TYR A 269 -56.85 9.98 -43.49
N ALA A 270 -56.51 8.96 -42.68
CA ALA A 270 -57.34 7.77 -42.51
C ALA A 270 -57.01 7.06 -41.18
N SER A 271 -57.92 6.22 -40.67
CA SER A 271 -57.73 5.45 -39.43
C SER A 271 -57.02 4.10 -39.67
N ALA A 272 -56.47 3.52 -38.60
CA ALA A 272 -55.82 2.21 -38.59
C ALA A 272 -56.77 1.04 -38.99
N PRO A 273 -56.22 -0.16 -39.24
CA PRO A 273 -56.28 -1.14 -38.16
C PRO A 273 -54.96 -1.87 -37.85
N VAL A 274 -55.00 -2.61 -36.74
CA VAL A 274 -53.94 -3.48 -36.20
C VAL A 274 -53.59 -4.62 -37.17
N ILE A 275 -52.30 -5.00 -37.25
CA ILE A 275 -51.87 -6.32 -37.71
C ILE A 275 -51.02 -6.99 -36.62
N GLU A 276 -51.19 -8.31 -36.54
CA GLU A 276 -50.83 -9.25 -35.50
C GLU A 276 -49.32 -9.50 -35.33
N THR A 277 -48.90 -9.92 -34.13
CA THR A 277 -47.50 -10.28 -33.82
C THR A 277 -47.15 -11.69 -34.28
N ALA A 278 -46.06 -11.88 -35.03
CA ALA A 278 -45.53 -13.20 -35.35
C ALA A 278 -44.00 -13.22 -35.48
N ASP A 279 -43.31 -13.73 -34.45
CA ASP A 279 -42.09 -14.54 -34.61
C ASP A 279 -41.79 -15.35 -33.33
N SER A 280 -41.29 -16.59 -33.50
CA SER A 280 -40.43 -17.39 -32.60
C SER A 280 -40.41 -18.85 -33.04
N ALA A 281 -39.40 -19.23 -33.82
CA ALA A 281 -39.11 -20.61 -34.21
C ALA A 281 -38.64 -21.48 -33.01
N PRO A 282 -38.73 -22.83 -33.08
CA PRO A 282 -38.55 -23.69 -31.91
C PRO A 282 -37.10 -23.90 -31.47
N VAL A 283 -36.92 -24.19 -30.18
CA VAL A 283 -35.63 -24.53 -29.56
C VAL A 283 -35.19 -25.94 -29.96
N ILE A 284 -33.95 -26.07 -30.44
CA ILE A 284 -33.30 -27.37 -30.69
C ILE A 284 -32.28 -27.64 -29.59
N ALA A 285 -32.40 -28.79 -28.93
CA ALA A 285 -31.40 -29.29 -27.97
C ALA A 285 -30.29 -30.07 -28.70
N ALA A 286 -29.09 -30.13 -28.10
CA ALA A 286 -27.98 -30.93 -28.60
C ALA A 286 -27.30 -31.68 -27.44
N ASP A 287 -27.20 -33.00 -27.57
CA ASP A 287 -26.65 -33.91 -26.56
C ASP A 287 -25.11 -33.89 -26.46
N ALA A 288 -24.60 -34.35 -25.33
CA ALA A 288 -23.17 -34.52 -25.08
C ALA A 288 -22.74 -36.00 -25.21
N THR A 289 -21.72 -36.27 -26.03
CA THR A 289 -21.10 -37.60 -26.16
C THR A 289 -19.58 -37.54 -25.92
N PRO A 290 -19.02 -38.31 -24.95
CA PRO A 290 -17.58 -38.35 -24.71
C PRO A 290 -16.87 -39.44 -25.54
N VAL A 291 -15.73 -39.11 -26.14
CA VAL A 291 -14.88 -40.08 -26.87
C VAL A 291 -13.82 -40.67 -25.95
N ARG A 292 -13.67 -42.00 -25.98
CA ARG A 292 -12.53 -42.75 -25.41
C ARG A 292 -11.69 -43.36 -26.54
N ILE A 293 -10.39 -43.50 -26.32
CA ILE A 293 -9.51 -44.40 -27.10
C ILE A 293 -8.59 -45.15 -26.11
N ALA A 294 -8.46 -46.47 -26.29
CA ALA A 294 -7.49 -47.36 -25.62
C ALA A 294 -6.20 -47.43 -26.49
N ALA A 295 -4.96 -47.51 -25.98
CA ALA A 295 -4.34 -48.49 -25.09
C ALA A 295 -4.33 -49.94 -25.66
N ASP A 296 -3.13 -50.52 -25.89
CA ASP A 296 -2.82 -51.95 -25.70
C ASP A 296 -1.30 -52.28 -25.89
N PRO A 297 -0.77 -53.46 -25.43
CA PRO A 297 0.43 -53.43 -24.56
C PRO A 297 1.42 -54.65 -24.64
N THR A 298 2.35 -54.72 -23.65
CA THR A 298 3.08 -55.93 -23.14
C THR A 298 4.12 -56.62 -24.05
N PRO A 299 4.95 -57.60 -23.56
CA PRO A 299 5.21 -58.10 -22.19
C PRO A 299 6.57 -57.54 -21.63
N VAL A 300 7.44 -58.14 -20.77
CA VAL A 300 7.64 -59.47 -20.14
C VAL A 300 8.22 -59.33 -18.69
N LYS A 301 8.75 -60.39 -18.06
CA LYS A 301 9.36 -60.42 -16.70
C LYS A 301 10.59 -61.40 -16.62
N PRO A 302 11.03 -61.99 -15.48
CA PRO A 302 12.12 -61.46 -14.63
C PRO A 302 13.22 -62.48 -14.21
N VAL A 303 14.33 -62.01 -13.59
CA VAL A 303 15.30 -62.86 -12.84
C VAL A 303 15.75 -62.13 -11.54
N ARG A 304 16.26 -62.85 -10.52
CA ARG A 304 16.51 -62.35 -9.16
C ARG A 304 17.62 -63.17 -8.43
N VAL A 305 18.19 -62.58 -7.37
CA VAL A 305 18.97 -63.20 -6.24
C VAL A 305 20.52 -63.34 -6.38
N ALA A 306 21.19 -63.12 -5.23
CA ALA A 306 22.60 -63.41 -4.86
C ALA A 306 23.76 -62.60 -5.50
N ALA A 307 24.99 -62.65 -4.96
CA ALA A 307 25.51 -62.16 -3.66
C ALA A 307 26.98 -62.60 -3.45
N GLN A 308 27.83 -61.80 -2.76
CA GLN A 308 29.22 -62.12 -2.34
C GLN A 308 30.25 -62.31 -3.49
N ALA A 309 31.58 -62.12 -3.35
CA ALA A 309 32.40 -61.38 -2.38
C ALA A 309 33.86 -61.10 -2.92
N HIS A 310 34.64 -60.33 -2.14
CA HIS A 310 36.12 -60.21 -2.11
C HIS A 310 36.92 -59.43 -3.20
N ALA A 311 37.47 -58.26 -2.78
CA ALA A 311 38.90 -57.83 -2.81
C ALA A 311 39.79 -57.88 -4.11
N PRO A 312 40.89 -57.09 -4.19
CA PRO A 312 41.11 -55.71 -3.73
C PRO A 312 41.80 -54.79 -4.78
N MET A 313 41.81 -53.48 -4.48
CA MET A 313 42.77 -52.44 -4.94
C MET A 313 43.33 -52.45 -6.38
N LYS A 314 42.92 -51.47 -7.19
CA LYS A 314 43.83 -50.74 -8.10
C LYS A 314 43.57 -49.23 -8.03
N VAL A 315 44.55 -48.48 -7.56
CA VAL A 315 44.50 -47.00 -7.59
C VAL A 315 44.65 -46.54 -9.04
N THR A 316 43.74 -45.67 -9.49
CA THR A 316 43.76 -45.04 -10.81
C THR A 316 43.34 -43.57 -10.68
N PRO A 317 43.70 -42.69 -11.63
CA PRO A 317 43.69 -41.23 -11.42
C PRO A 317 42.29 -40.67 -11.17
N PRO A 318 42.19 -39.46 -10.58
CA PRO A 318 40.91 -38.80 -10.32
C PRO A 318 40.14 -38.62 -11.63
N LYS A 319 39.13 -39.47 -11.87
CA LYS A 319 38.10 -39.22 -12.86
C LYS A 319 37.53 -37.83 -12.60
N ALA A 320 37.35 -37.05 -13.66
CA ALA A 320 36.70 -35.75 -13.59
C ALA A 320 35.45 -35.86 -12.73
N ALA A 321 35.31 -34.96 -11.76
CA ALA A 321 34.19 -34.99 -10.85
C ALA A 321 32.90 -34.82 -11.65
N VAL A 322 32.20 -35.95 -11.88
CA VAL A 322 30.79 -35.95 -12.25
C VAL A 322 30.12 -34.98 -11.30
N PRO A 323 29.28 -34.04 -11.77
CA PRO A 323 28.53 -33.18 -10.88
C PRO A 323 27.56 -34.06 -10.09
N VAL A 324 28.05 -34.58 -8.96
CA VAL A 324 27.23 -35.01 -7.85
C VAL A 324 26.38 -33.80 -7.56
N MET A 325 25.11 -33.86 -7.97
CA MET A 325 24.10 -32.98 -7.44
C MET A 325 24.15 -33.21 -5.93
N GLN A 326 24.87 -32.33 -5.23
CA GLN A 326 24.80 -32.25 -3.79
C GLN A 326 23.33 -32.04 -3.50
N LYS A 327 22.64 -33.11 -3.06
CA LYS A 327 21.27 -33.05 -2.59
C LYS A 327 21.28 -31.96 -1.54
N ALA A 328 20.78 -30.77 -1.91
CA ALA A 328 21.13 -29.53 -1.23
C ALA A 328 20.88 -29.74 0.26
N ALA A 329 21.97 -29.82 1.05
CA ALA A 329 21.89 -30.28 2.42
C ALA A 329 20.93 -29.34 3.13
N PHE A 330 19.74 -29.84 3.48
CA PHE A 330 18.56 -28.99 3.68
C PHE A 330 18.88 -27.91 4.69
N LEU A 331 19.15 -26.69 4.20
CA LEU A 331 19.66 -25.60 4.99
C LEU A 331 18.58 -25.27 6.02
N ARG A 332 18.88 -25.64 7.27
CA ARG A 332 17.99 -25.57 8.41
C ARG A 332 18.59 -24.62 9.43
N PRO A 333 17.77 -23.93 10.24
CA PRO A 333 18.28 -23.24 11.40
C PRO A 333 18.91 -24.24 12.37
N VAL A 334 19.90 -23.78 13.11
CA VAL A 334 20.42 -24.45 14.30
C VAL A 334 19.85 -23.74 15.52
N ASP A 335 19.19 -24.47 16.42
CA ASP A 335 18.54 -23.87 17.59
C ASP A 335 19.54 -23.50 18.69
N ASN A 336 20.62 -24.29 18.85
CA ASN A 336 21.69 -24.08 19.83
C ASN A 336 23.04 -23.88 19.13
N GLY A 337 23.86 -22.95 19.61
CA GLY A 337 25.21 -22.72 19.08
C GLY A 337 25.26 -22.06 17.69
N ALA A 338 24.15 -21.48 17.22
CA ALA A 338 24.13 -20.72 15.97
C ALA A 338 25.12 -19.55 15.99
N SER A 339 25.86 -19.39 14.90
CA SER A 339 26.84 -18.33 14.73
C SER A 339 26.20 -16.94 14.57
N ASN A 340 27.00 -15.89 14.80
CA ASN A 340 26.59 -14.49 14.64
C ASN A 340 26.30 -14.08 13.18
N TRP A 341 26.41 -14.97 12.20
CA TRP A 341 26.17 -14.65 10.79
C TRP A 341 24.67 -14.57 10.48
N VAL A 342 24.30 -13.58 9.66
CA VAL A 342 22.92 -13.36 9.20
C VAL A 342 22.88 -13.07 7.70
N VAL A 343 21.81 -13.52 7.04
CA VAL A 343 21.53 -13.16 5.65
C VAL A 343 20.62 -11.95 5.66
N GLN A 344 21.14 -10.80 5.24
CA GLN A 344 20.36 -9.59 5.01
C GLN A 344 19.58 -9.75 3.70
N LEU A 345 18.26 -9.53 3.74
CA LEU A 345 17.32 -9.75 2.63
C LEU A 345 16.81 -8.43 2.02
N GLY A 346 16.75 -7.37 2.83
CA GLY A 346 16.39 -6.03 2.37
C GLY A 346 16.50 -4.99 3.48
N ALA A 347 16.36 -3.71 3.13
CA ALA A 347 16.19 -2.62 4.07
C ALA A 347 15.06 -1.73 3.56
N TYR A 348 14.07 -1.44 4.41
CA TYR A 348 12.82 -0.81 4.03
C TYR A 348 12.57 0.44 4.87
N ASP A 349 11.73 1.35 4.38
CA ASP A 349 11.34 2.59 5.08
C ASP A 349 10.50 2.35 6.34
N SER A 350 9.87 1.17 6.46
CA SER A 350 8.96 0.85 7.56
C SER A 350 9.00 -0.64 7.95
N ALA A 351 8.71 -0.93 9.22
CA ALA A 351 8.54 -2.29 9.73
C ALA A 351 7.38 -3.05 9.05
N ALA A 352 6.33 -2.33 8.61
CA ALA A 352 5.18 -2.91 7.93
C ALA A 352 5.57 -3.46 6.54
N ILE A 353 6.28 -2.67 5.73
CA ILE A 353 6.77 -3.11 4.42
C ILE A 353 7.81 -4.22 4.58
N ALA A 354 8.69 -4.15 5.59
CA ALA A 354 9.60 -5.26 5.91
C ALA A 354 8.87 -6.58 6.23
N ARG A 355 7.74 -6.53 6.94
CA ARG A 355 6.89 -7.69 7.25
C ARG A 355 6.16 -8.22 6.01
N GLU A 356 5.59 -7.33 5.19
CA GLU A 356 4.88 -7.69 3.95
C GLU A 356 5.83 -8.39 2.95
N LYS A 357 7.03 -7.82 2.73
CA LYS A 357 8.05 -8.45 1.88
C LYS A 357 8.55 -9.78 2.46
N TRP A 358 8.68 -9.92 3.79
CA TRP A 358 8.97 -11.21 4.42
C TRP A 358 7.88 -12.26 4.16
N ILE A 359 6.60 -11.91 4.33
CA ILE A 359 5.47 -12.83 4.10
C ILE A 359 5.44 -13.30 2.64
N ASN A 360 5.59 -12.41 1.68
CA ASN A 360 5.56 -12.75 0.25
C ASN A 360 6.77 -13.59 -0.18
N MET A 361 7.95 -13.32 0.38
CA MET A 361 9.19 -14.05 0.10
C MET A 361 9.26 -15.42 0.81
N SER A 362 8.67 -15.56 2.00
CA SER A 362 8.59 -16.85 2.72
C SER A 362 7.54 -17.78 2.12
N ARG A 363 6.36 -17.26 1.73
CA ARG A 363 5.33 -18.01 0.97
C ARG A 363 5.88 -18.62 -0.33
N SER A 364 6.76 -17.90 -1.03
CA SER A 364 7.37 -18.35 -2.30
C SER A 364 8.68 -19.15 -2.13
N ASN A 365 9.21 -19.28 -0.90
CA ASN A 365 10.44 -20.00 -0.60
C ASN A 365 10.36 -20.70 0.77
N GLY A 366 9.83 -21.93 0.78
CA GLY A 366 9.70 -22.75 1.98
C GLY A 366 11.02 -23.09 2.69
N MET A 367 12.16 -23.04 2.01
CA MET A 367 13.48 -23.20 2.65
C MET A 367 13.85 -21.95 3.44
N LEU A 368 13.58 -20.75 2.91
CA LEU A 368 13.78 -19.50 3.65
C LEU A 368 12.79 -19.38 4.83
N ALA A 369 11.54 -19.81 4.63
CA ALA A 369 10.51 -19.81 5.67
C ALA A 369 10.85 -20.67 6.90
N ALA A 370 11.81 -21.59 6.80
CA ALA A 370 12.31 -22.38 7.91
C ALA A 370 13.24 -21.60 8.85
N PHE A 371 13.83 -20.47 8.42
CA PHE A 371 14.80 -19.72 9.23
C PHE A 371 14.13 -18.65 10.12
N PRO A 372 14.56 -18.51 11.39
CA PRO A 372 14.17 -17.39 12.24
C PRO A 372 14.46 -16.03 11.59
N VAL A 373 13.39 -15.28 11.34
CA VAL A 373 13.44 -13.89 10.89
C VAL A 373 13.97 -12.97 12.00
N MET A 374 14.64 -11.90 11.60
CA MET A 374 15.16 -10.87 12.48
C MET A 374 15.04 -9.51 11.80
N THR A 375 14.41 -8.54 12.45
CA THR A 375 14.39 -7.15 12.00
C THR A 375 15.20 -6.27 12.93
N SER A 376 16.12 -5.47 12.39
CA SER A 376 16.81 -4.41 13.14
C SER A 376 16.54 -3.05 12.51
N GLN A 377 16.74 -1.96 13.25
CA GLN A 377 16.78 -0.62 12.67
C GLN A 377 18.23 -0.26 12.30
N VAL A 378 18.40 0.72 11.42
CA VAL A 378 19.68 1.41 11.15
C VAL A 378 19.37 2.82 10.66
N THR A 379 20.20 3.80 11.02
CA THR A 379 20.18 5.13 10.41
C THR A 379 21.31 5.23 9.39
N VAL A 380 21.02 5.67 8.17
CA VAL A 380 22.00 5.92 7.11
C VAL A 380 21.71 7.31 6.53
N ASN A 381 22.71 8.20 6.56
CA ASN A 381 22.59 9.59 6.10
C ASN A 381 21.37 10.34 6.68
N GLY A 382 21.08 10.12 7.97
CA GLY A 382 19.93 10.70 8.67
C GLY A 382 18.59 9.98 8.47
N ALA A 383 18.46 9.10 7.46
CA ALA A 383 17.24 8.33 7.22
C ALA A 383 17.26 6.99 7.97
N SER A 384 16.17 6.67 8.68
CA SER A 384 16.01 5.40 9.41
C SER A 384 15.40 4.32 8.51
N PHE A 385 16.00 3.13 8.52
CA PHE A 385 15.56 1.96 7.74
C PHE A 385 15.40 0.71 8.61
N HIS A 386 14.35 -0.05 8.34
CA HIS A 386 14.10 -1.37 8.91
C HIS A 386 14.78 -2.46 8.07
N ARG A 387 15.91 -2.96 8.58
CA ARG A 387 16.67 -4.08 8.02
C ARG A 387 15.93 -5.40 8.25
N LEU A 388 15.58 -6.11 7.19
CA LEU A 388 15.07 -7.49 7.23
C LEU A 388 16.21 -8.49 7.00
N ALA A 389 16.36 -9.45 7.90
CA ALA A 389 17.34 -10.53 7.82
C ALA A 389 16.77 -11.86 8.33
N VAL A 390 17.50 -12.95 8.10
CA VAL A 390 17.32 -14.24 8.80
C VAL A 390 18.61 -14.65 9.52
N LYS A 391 18.48 -15.42 10.60
CA LYS A 391 19.58 -15.92 11.44
C LYS A 391 19.44 -17.43 11.70
N GLY A 392 20.40 -18.01 12.41
CA GLY A 392 20.38 -19.43 12.82
C GLY A 392 21.34 -20.34 12.05
N PHE A 393 22.45 -19.80 11.51
CA PHE A 393 23.40 -20.56 10.71
C PHE A 393 24.50 -21.17 11.57
N ALA A 394 24.89 -22.43 11.31
CA ALA A 394 26.05 -23.05 11.97
C ALA A 394 27.33 -22.25 11.68
N SER A 395 27.50 -21.78 10.44
CA SER A 395 28.67 -21.04 9.99
C SER A 395 28.34 -19.92 8.98
N ARG A 396 29.35 -19.11 8.69
CA ARG A 396 29.33 -18.15 7.56
C ARG A 396 29.05 -18.84 6.22
N ALA A 397 29.52 -20.08 6.03
CA ALA A 397 29.36 -20.80 4.77
C ALA A 397 27.89 -21.14 4.50
N ASP A 398 27.12 -21.51 5.52
CA ASP A 398 25.69 -21.82 5.39
C ASP A 398 24.87 -20.57 5.05
N ALA A 399 25.22 -19.42 5.64
CA ALA A 399 24.63 -18.13 5.30
C ALA A 399 24.94 -17.73 3.85
N VAL A 400 26.17 -17.97 3.37
CA VAL A 400 26.55 -17.76 1.96
C VAL A 400 25.80 -18.70 1.03
N ALA A 401 25.66 -19.98 1.39
CA ALA A 401 24.92 -20.98 0.62
C ALA A 401 23.42 -20.61 0.50
N LEU A 402 22.78 -20.20 1.60
CA LEU A 402 21.38 -19.72 1.55
C LEU A 402 21.25 -18.49 0.65
N CYS A 403 22.14 -17.50 0.80
CA CYS A 403 22.10 -16.31 -0.05
C CYS A 403 22.37 -16.63 -1.53
N GLY A 404 23.25 -17.59 -1.83
CA GLY A 404 23.42 -18.13 -3.18
C GLY A 404 22.11 -18.69 -3.77
N SER A 405 21.37 -19.48 -2.98
CA SER A 405 20.08 -20.04 -3.40
C SER A 405 18.99 -18.98 -3.66
N ILE A 406 19.02 -17.87 -2.93
CA ILE A 406 18.11 -16.72 -3.11
C ILE A 406 18.46 -15.98 -4.40
N ARG A 407 19.74 -15.71 -4.64
CA ARG A 407 20.24 -15.08 -5.88
C ARG A 407 19.95 -15.90 -7.13
N ALA A 408 20.07 -17.23 -7.04
CA ALA A 408 19.68 -18.15 -8.12
C ALA A 408 18.19 -18.05 -8.50
N ARG A 409 17.33 -17.57 -7.59
CA ARG A 409 15.90 -17.30 -7.82
C ARG A 409 15.62 -15.81 -8.13
N LYS A 410 16.64 -15.06 -8.59
CA LYS A 410 16.62 -13.60 -8.85
C LYS A 410 16.34 -12.72 -7.60
N GLY A 411 16.40 -13.28 -6.39
CA GLY A 411 16.26 -12.53 -5.15
C GLY A 411 17.55 -11.79 -4.77
N GLN A 412 17.43 -10.70 -4.02
CA GLN A 412 18.58 -9.95 -3.49
C GLN A 412 18.89 -10.35 -2.04
N CYS A 413 20.18 -10.44 -1.71
CA CYS A 413 20.67 -10.67 -0.36
C CYS A 413 22.17 -10.39 -0.25
N PHE A 414 22.67 -10.22 0.98
CA PHE A 414 24.08 -10.35 1.32
C PHE A 414 24.29 -10.92 2.73
N VAL A 415 25.48 -11.43 3.01
CA VAL A 415 25.86 -12.01 4.30
C VAL A 415 26.62 -10.98 5.12
N ARG A 416 26.28 -10.85 6.40
CA ARG A 416 26.96 -9.98 7.38
C ARG A 416 26.90 -10.59 8.77
N GLU A 417 27.62 -10.01 9.71
CA GLU A 417 27.44 -10.30 11.13
C GLU A 417 26.19 -9.59 11.69
N GLY A 418 25.58 -10.21 12.70
CA GLY A 418 24.50 -9.66 13.50
C GLY A 418 24.99 -8.50 14.37
N THR A 419 24.13 -7.53 14.62
CA THR A 419 24.41 -6.43 15.55
C THR A 419 24.10 -6.89 16.97
N PRO A 420 24.97 -6.66 17.97
CA PRO A 420 24.79 -7.19 19.34
C PRO A 420 23.41 -6.91 19.97
N ASN A 421 22.81 -5.75 19.67
CA ASN A 421 21.52 -5.32 20.23
C ASN A 421 20.31 -5.62 19.30
N ALA A 422 20.39 -6.62 18.41
CA ALA A 422 19.25 -7.01 17.56
C ALA A 422 18.29 -7.96 18.30
N ALA A 423 17.12 -7.43 18.69
CA ALA A 423 16.05 -8.22 19.31
C ALA A 423 15.59 -9.39 18.40
N PRO A 424 15.54 -10.64 18.91
CA PRO A 424 14.92 -11.75 18.18
C PRO A 424 13.40 -11.58 18.14
N LEU A 425 12.85 -11.27 16.96
CA LEU A 425 11.39 -11.26 16.75
C LEU A 425 10.95 -12.54 16.03
N GLN A 426 10.60 -13.56 16.81
CA GLN A 426 9.93 -14.75 16.30
C GLN A 426 8.51 -14.41 15.86
N TRP A 427 8.34 -14.03 14.59
CA TRP A 427 7.01 -14.08 13.95
C TRP A 427 6.66 -15.54 13.70
N ALA A 428 5.86 -16.12 14.60
CA ALA A 428 5.45 -17.51 14.52
C ALA A 428 4.72 -17.78 13.19
N ALA A 429 5.29 -18.65 12.36
CA ALA A 429 4.58 -19.18 11.20
C ALA A 429 3.36 -19.98 11.71
N ALA A 430 2.16 -19.57 11.29
CA ALA A 430 0.91 -20.14 11.78
C ALA A 430 0.75 -21.61 11.35
N LYS A 431 1.24 -22.54 12.17
CA LYS A 431 0.81 -23.94 12.13
C LYS A 431 -0.68 -24.00 12.45
N GLY A 432 -1.44 -24.76 11.68
CA GLY A 432 -2.89 -24.90 11.88
C GLY A 432 -3.22 -25.37 13.30
N ARG A 433 -4.23 -24.75 13.91
CA ARG A 433 -4.69 -25.08 15.26
C ARG A 433 -5.25 -26.50 15.27
N GLN A 434 -4.50 -27.45 15.85
CA GLN A 434 -5.09 -28.73 16.25
C GLN A 434 -5.96 -28.48 17.47
N PHE A 435 -7.26 -28.76 17.34
CA PHE A 435 -8.19 -28.73 18.46
C PHE A 435 -8.02 -30.02 19.27
N ALA A 436 -7.81 -29.90 20.57
CA ALA A 436 -7.81 -31.04 21.48
C ALA A 436 -9.27 -31.37 21.82
N SER A 437 -9.72 -32.58 21.48
CA SER A 437 -11.03 -33.09 21.87
C SER A 437 -11.00 -33.70 23.27
N ARG A 438 -11.95 -33.29 24.10
CA ARG A 438 -12.50 -34.03 25.25
C ARG A 438 -13.97 -33.67 25.39
#